data_AF-A0A8E1W5G9-F1
#
_entry.id   AF-A0A8E1W5G9-F1
#
_cell.length_a   1.000
_cell.length_b   1.000
_cell.length_c   1.000
_cell.angle_alpha   90.00
_cell.angle_beta   90.00
_cell.angle_gamma   90.00
#
_symmetry.space_group_name_H-M   'P 1'
#
loop_
_entity.id
_entity.type
_entity.pdbx_description
1 polymer ?
#
loop_
_entity_poly.entity_id
_entity_poly.type
_entity_poly.pdbx_seq_one_letter_code
_entity_poly.pdbx_strand_id
1 'polypeptide(L)'
;MAPDRLLRYLQIKVHHLIQDHDWDSIHVVGGYDREAVISTHEKTGKLFNFERPTAEVHGRDLIVKAFPGADYVHHYALIIATYLSMTGKPADTVTYELPDPMLSREAVAKLGLELDGDLVIVGWGLAHLAPADGAWTYGHGYAWQRAQIHGRRVVYLGFLHSIWGDVAGRVVTRLAELGARDVVYVGKVGALNPDIEPNTRLATGNTSLVGGSLVAWPDFFGDFATAQPGVHTGIHVTSPSILLENRDWLTEHAEHAFVDPEIGPMGVAARDAGIDFGYLHVISNNLARHYPADLSNERHSDVVRRRTVLIRQIQDIVANRLAARPI
;
A
#
# COMPACT_ATOMS: atom_id res chain seq x y z
N MET A 1 4.78 -16.32 8.46
CA MET A 1 3.34 -16.55 8.77
C MET A 1 3.09 -18.06 8.94
N ALA A 2 2.14 -18.51 9.77
CA ALA A 2 1.79 -19.93 9.86
C ALA A 2 1.12 -20.44 8.56
N PRO A 3 1.31 -21.69 8.13
CA PRO A 3 0.80 -22.21 6.85
C PRO A 3 -0.69 -21.96 6.61
N ASP A 4 -1.56 -22.28 7.57
CA ASP A 4 -3.01 -22.10 7.41
C ASP A 4 -3.42 -20.62 7.23
N ARG A 5 -2.70 -19.72 7.91
CA ARG A 5 -2.94 -18.28 7.79
C ARG A 5 -2.46 -17.75 6.44
N LEU A 6 -1.33 -18.25 5.96
CA LEU A 6 -0.82 -17.92 4.63
C LEU A 6 -1.78 -18.41 3.55
N LEU A 7 -2.25 -19.65 3.63
CA LEU A 7 -3.22 -20.19 2.68
C LEU A 7 -4.50 -19.35 2.65
N ARG A 8 -5.05 -19.00 3.82
CA ARG A 8 -6.21 -18.12 3.93
C ARG A 8 -5.96 -16.73 3.33
N TYR A 9 -4.77 -16.16 3.55
CA TYR A 9 -4.36 -14.90 2.93
C TYR A 9 -4.36 -15.01 1.40
N LEU A 10 -3.83 -16.10 0.85
CA LEU A 10 -3.74 -16.32 -0.59
C LEU A 10 -5.11 -16.54 -1.23
N GLN A 11 -5.99 -17.33 -0.58
CA GLN A 11 -7.35 -17.63 -1.08
C GLN A 11 -8.20 -16.38 -1.32
N ILE A 12 -8.03 -15.32 -0.52
CA ILE A 12 -8.78 -14.06 -0.68
C ILE A 12 -8.10 -13.08 -1.66
N LYS A 13 -6.99 -13.49 -2.28
CA LYS A 13 -6.16 -12.67 -3.18
C LYS A 13 -6.13 -13.24 -4.58
N VAL A 14 -5.90 -14.54 -4.72
CA VAL A 14 -5.86 -15.25 -6.00
C VAL A 14 -7.19 -15.09 -6.74
N HIS A 15 -7.12 -14.96 -8.07
CA HIS A 15 -8.32 -14.85 -8.90
C HIS A 15 -9.16 -16.14 -8.83
N HIS A 16 -10.49 -16.03 -8.75
CA HIS A 16 -11.39 -17.20 -8.61
C HIS A 16 -11.19 -18.25 -9.69
N LEU A 17 -10.98 -17.86 -10.95
CA LEU A 17 -10.68 -18.79 -12.06
C LEU A 17 -9.47 -19.73 -11.80
N ILE A 18 -8.49 -19.33 -10.98
CA ILE A 18 -7.35 -20.17 -10.61
C ILE A 18 -7.74 -21.20 -9.55
N GLN A 19 -8.75 -20.88 -8.73
CA GLN A 19 -9.31 -21.80 -7.73
C GLN A 19 -10.26 -22.79 -8.40
N ASP A 20 -11.05 -22.31 -9.36
CA ASP A 20 -12.16 -23.06 -9.97
C ASP A 20 -11.71 -23.99 -11.12
N HIS A 21 -10.54 -23.75 -11.71
CA HIS A 21 -10.05 -24.49 -12.89
C HIS A 21 -8.57 -24.87 -12.77
N ASP A 22 -8.18 -25.87 -13.57
CA ASP A 22 -6.78 -26.21 -13.82
C ASP A 22 -6.36 -25.63 -15.18
N TRP A 23 -5.21 -24.98 -15.21
CA TRP A 23 -4.68 -24.25 -16.36
C TRP A 23 -3.38 -24.90 -16.82
N ASP A 24 -3.13 -24.91 -18.13
CA ASP A 24 -1.85 -25.36 -18.69
C ASP A 24 -0.78 -24.29 -18.49
N SER A 25 -1.17 -23.01 -18.57
CA SER A 25 -0.31 -21.88 -18.22
C SER A 25 -1.09 -20.74 -17.58
N ILE A 26 -0.43 -20.01 -16.68
CA ILE A 26 -0.94 -18.78 -16.08
C ILE A 26 0.14 -17.70 -16.28
N HIS A 27 -0.22 -16.63 -16.99
CA HIS A 27 0.69 -15.54 -17.30
C HIS A 27 0.25 -14.24 -16.63
N VAL A 28 1.09 -13.65 -15.78
CA VAL A 28 0.79 -12.39 -15.07
C VAL A 28 1.44 -11.23 -15.80
N VAL A 29 0.63 -10.24 -16.19
CA VAL A 29 1.09 -9.04 -16.92
C VAL A 29 0.65 -7.76 -16.23
N GLY A 30 1.39 -6.68 -16.44
CA GLY A 30 0.95 -5.34 -16.08
C GLY A 30 0.07 -4.77 -17.19
N GLY A 31 -1.24 -4.74 -16.99
CA GLY A 31 -2.19 -4.37 -18.04
C GLY A 31 -3.57 -4.09 -17.48
N TYR A 32 -3.69 -3.05 -16.64
CA TYR A 32 -4.93 -2.72 -15.93
C TYR A 32 -6.12 -2.59 -16.89
N ASP A 33 -7.04 -3.55 -16.80
CA ASP A 33 -8.19 -3.66 -17.68
C ASP A 33 -9.40 -4.13 -16.87
N ARG A 34 -10.45 -3.31 -16.86
CA ARG A 34 -11.69 -3.57 -16.12
C ARG A 34 -12.81 -4.12 -16.99
N GLU A 35 -12.57 -4.30 -18.29
CA GLU A 35 -13.49 -4.98 -19.22
C GLU A 35 -13.24 -6.50 -19.25
N ALA A 36 -12.04 -6.94 -18.84
CA ALA A 36 -11.71 -8.33 -18.60
C ALA A 36 -12.48 -8.94 -17.41
N VAL A 37 -12.35 -10.26 -17.19
CA VAL A 37 -13.08 -10.96 -16.12
C VAL A 37 -12.66 -10.42 -14.75
N ILE A 38 -13.63 -9.87 -14.01
CA ILE A 38 -13.41 -9.31 -12.68
C ILE A 38 -13.40 -10.44 -11.64
N SER A 39 -12.46 -10.39 -10.71
CA SER A 39 -12.39 -11.35 -9.61
C SER A 39 -13.62 -11.27 -8.71
N THR A 40 -14.24 -12.42 -8.40
CA THR A 40 -15.30 -12.50 -7.38
C THR A 40 -14.78 -12.25 -5.96
N HIS A 41 -13.46 -12.14 -5.77
CA HIS A 41 -12.80 -11.84 -4.49
C HIS A 41 -12.47 -10.35 -4.29
N GLU A 42 -13.10 -9.45 -5.05
CA GLU A 42 -13.07 -8.03 -4.75
C GLU A 42 -13.64 -7.72 -3.36
N LYS A 43 -13.07 -6.71 -2.69
CA LYS A 43 -13.42 -6.43 -1.30
C LYS A 43 -14.75 -5.67 -1.26
N THR A 44 -15.77 -6.25 -0.65
CA THR A 44 -17.01 -5.51 -0.35
C THR A 44 -16.84 -4.60 0.87
N GLY A 45 -17.58 -3.47 0.88
CA GLY A 45 -17.64 -2.55 2.03
C GLY A 45 -16.40 -1.69 2.25
N LYS A 46 -15.55 -1.51 1.23
CA LYS A 46 -14.42 -0.58 1.25
C LYS A 46 -14.54 0.43 0.14
N LEU A 47 -14.15 1.67 0.43
CA LEU A 47 -14.13 2.75 -0.55
C LEU A 47 -12.96 2.62 -1.55
N PHE A 48 -11.82 2.10 -1.09
CA PHE A 48 -10.55 2.05 -1.83
C PHE A 48 -9.84 0.71 -1.65
N ASN A 49 -8.92 0.43 -2.58
CA ASN A 49 -8.16 -0.82 -2.66
C ASN A 49 -9.09 -2.03 -2.53
N PHE A 50 -10.17 -2.04 -3.31
CA PHE A 50 -11.09 -3.17 -3.40
C PHE A 50 -10.92 -3.95 -4.69
N GLU A 51 -10.49 -3.28 -5.77
CA GLU A 51 -10.26 -3.91 -7.06
C GLU A 51 -9.10 -4.89 -6.98
N ARG A 52 -9.27 -6.01 -7.67
CA ARG A 52 -8.24 -7.04 -7.85
C ARG A 52 -7.80 -7.08 -9.30
N PRO A 53 -6.64 -7.69 -9.59
CA PRO A 53 -6.29 -8.07 -10.96
C PRO A 53 -7.44 -8.83 -11.63
N THR A 54 -7.67 -8.52 -12.89
CA THR A 54 -8.65 -9.19 -13.75
C THR A 54 -8.00 -10.33 -14.52
N ALA A 55 -8.78 -11.09 -15.28
CA ALA A 55 -8.26 -12.19 -16.07
C ALA A 55 -8.91 -12.31 -17.45
N GLU A 56 -8.16 -12.86 -18.40
CA GLU A 56 -8.62 -13.28 -19.71
C GLU A 56 -8.33 -14.76 -19.92
N VAL A 57 -9.29 -15.47 -20.53
CA VAL A 57 -9.20 -16.90 -20.80
C VAL A 57 -8.91 -17.11 -22.29
N HIS A 58 -7.80 -17.80 -22.57
CA HIS A 58 -7.36 -18.14 -23.91
C HIS A 58 -7.22 -19.67 -24.02
N GLY A 59 -8.34 -20.38 -24.20
CA GLY A 59 -8.34 -21.85 -24.20
C GLY A 59 -8.00 -22.42 -22.82
N ARG A 60 -6.84 -23.08 -22.69
CA ARG A 60 -6.30 -23.59 -21.42
C ARG A 60 -5.21 -22.70 -20.81
N ASP A 61 -5.05 -21.49 -21.34
CA ASP A 61 -4.13 -20.47 -20.84
C ASP A 61 -4.91 -19.33 -20.18
N LEU A 62 -4.42 -18.86 -19.03
CA LEU A 62 -5.00 -17.75 -18.28
C LEU A 62 -4.04 -16.56 -18.24
N ILE A 63 -4.48 -15.41 -18.74
CA ILE A 63 -3.75 -14.15 -18.56
C ILE A 63 -4.34 -13.40 -17.38
N VAL A 64 -3.52 -13.07 -16.40
CA VAL A 64 -3.89 -12.29 -15.21
C VAL A 64 -3.33 -10.88 -15.34
N LYS A 65 -4.20 -9.88 -15.26
CA LYS A 65 -3.90 -8.49 -15.58
C LYS A 65 -3.85 -7.64 -14.30
N ALA A 66 -2.66 -7.38 -13.80
CA ALA A 66 -2.42 -6.51 -12.65
C ALA A 66 -2.28 -5.03 -13.07
N PHE A 67 -2.36 -4.10 -12.11
CA PHE A 67 -1.99 -2.72 -12.38
C PHE A 67 -0.50 -2.67 -12.76
N PRO A 68 -0.09 -1.88 -13.78
CA PRO A 68 1.27 -1.94 -14.33
C PRO A 68 2.29 -1.33 -13.36
N GLY A 69 2.86 -2.19 -12.52
CA GLY A 69 4.07 -1.95 -11.74
C GLY A 69 4.86 -3.24 -11.63
N ALA A 70 6.19 -3.12 -11.68
CA ALA A 70 7.09 -4.26 -11.66
C ALA A 70 6.94 -5.08 -10.37
N ASP A 71 6.87 -4.41 -9.22
CA ASP A 71 6.71 -5.07 -7.93
C ASP A 71 5.32 -5.69 -7.81
N TYR A 72 4.28 -5.03 -8.35
CA TYR A 72 2.92 -5.54 -8.24
C TYR A 72 2.69 -6.80 -9.09
N VAL A 73 3.20 -6.80 -10.32
CA VAL A 73 3.16 -7.96 -11.21
C VAL A 73 3.93 -9.13 -10.60
N HIS A 74 5.15 -8.89 -10.15
CA HIS A 74 5.96 -9.92 -9.49
C HIS A 74 5.29 -10.43 -8.20
N HIS A 75 4.79 -9.54 -7.35
CA HIS A 75 4.05 -9.92 -6.14
C HIS A 75 2.85 -10.81 -6.46
N TYR A 76 2.09 -10.50 -7.50
CA TYR A 76 0.92 -11.29 -7.86
C TYR A 76 1.27 -12.64 -8.47
N ALA A 77 2.36 -12.73 -9.24
CA ALA A 77 2.93 -14.00 -9.69
C ALA A 77 3.32 -14.88 -8.49
N LEU A 78 3.99 -14.31 -7.48
CA LEU A 78 4.33 -15.02 -6.24
C LEU A 78 3.09 -15.48 -5.47
N ILE A 79 2.02 -14.66 -5.39
CA ILE A 79 0.75 -15.05 -4.77
C ILE A 79 0.21 -16.32 -5.44
N ILE A 80 0.13 -16.33 -6.77
CA ILE A 80 -0.45 -17.44 -7.51
C ILE A 80 0.42 -18.68 -7.39
N ALA A 81 1.74 -18.57 -7.63
CA ALA A 81 2.65 -19.70 -7.54
C ALA A 81 2.66 -20.33 -6.13
N THR A 82 2.65 -19.50 -5.09
CA THR A 82 2.60 -19.98 -3.70
C THR A 82 1.27 -20.67 -3.41
N TYR A 83 0.15 -20.13 -3.89
CA TYR A 83 -1.17 -20.75 -3.72
C TYR A 83 -1.24 -22.13 -4.39
N LEU A 84 -0.77 -22.24 -5.63
CA LEU A 84 -0.75 -23.50 -6.36
C LEU A 84 0.11 -24.54 -5.63
N SER A 85 1.32 -24.15 -5.20
CA SER A 85 2.20 -25.03 -4.43
C SER A 85 1.54 -25.53 -3.13
N MET A 86 0.90 -24.64 -2.38
CA MET A 86 0.22 -24.98 -1.12
C MET A 86 -1.05 -25.83 -1.32
N THR A 87 -1.62 -25.83 -2.52
CA THR A 87 -2.82 -26.62 -2.88
C THR A 87 -2.48 -27.87 -3.69
N GLY A 88 -1.20 -28.21 -3.83
CA GLY A 88 -0.74 -29.40 -4.55
C GLY A 88 -0.82 -29.29 -6.07
N LYS A 89 -0.96 -28.08 -6.61
CA LYS A 89 -0.98 -27.79 -8.05
C LYS A 89 0.41 -27.34 -8.55
N PRO A 90 0.74 -27.53 -9.84
CA PRO A 90 2.04 -27.15 -10.39
C PRO A 90 2.26 -25.63 -10.39
N ALA A 91 3.22 -25.14 -9.62
CA ALA A 91 3.53 -23.71 -9.49
C ALA A 91 4.40 -23.15 -10.65
N ASP A 92 5.08 -24.04 -11.38
CA ASP A 92 5.91 -23.75 -12.56
C ASP A 92 5.09 -23.37 -13.80
N THR A 93 3.77 -23.57 -13.77
CA THR A 93 2.83 -23.06 -14.77
C THR A 93 2.67 -21.54 -14.73
N VAL A 94 3.15 -20.89 -13.67
CA VAL A 94 3.03 -19.44 -13.47
C VAL A 94 4.25 -18.74 -14.04
N THR A 95 4.02 -17.84 -14.99
CA THR A 95 5.02 -16.94 -15.56
C THR A 95 4.56 -15.49 -15.41
N TYR A 96 5.48 -14.53 -15.56
CA TYR A 96 5.12 -13.12 -15.56
C TYR A 96 6.01 -12.31 -16.49
N GLU A 97 5.47 -11.19 -16.99
CA GLU A 97 6.19 -10.22 -17.80
C GLU A 97 6.17 -8.86 -17.08
N LEU A 98 7.36 -8.29 -16.86
CA LEU A 98 7.46 -6.95 -16.28
C LEU A 98 6.85 -5.92 -17.24
N PRO A 99 6.03 -4.98 -16.75
CA PRO A 99 5.39 -4.00 -17.62
C PRO A 99 6.42 -3.08 -18.27
N ASP A 100 6.16 -2.70 -19.53
CA ASP A 100 6.91 -1.64 -20.18
C ASP A 100 6.89 -0.35 -19.32
N PRO A 101 8.04 0.33 -19.11
CA PRO A 101 8.09 1.55 -18.33
C PRO A 101 7.15 2.66 -18.85
N MET A 102 6.91 2.76 -20.16
CA MET A 102 5.92 3.66 -20.74
C MET A 102 4.50 3.31 -20.30
N LEU A 103 4.12 2.03 -20.38
CA LEU A 103 2.78 1.59 -19.94
C LEU A 103 2.53 1.93 -18.46
N SER A 104 3.55 1.72 -17.63
CA SER A 104 3.48 2.05 -16.20
C SER A 104 3.31 3.57 -15.97
N ARG A 105 4.00 4.40 -16.76
CA ARG A 105 3.86 5.86 -16.71
C ARG A 105 2.49 6.32 -17.18
N GLU A 106 2.01 5.80 -18.32
CA GLU A 106 0.71 6.14 -18.89
C GLU A 106 -0.44 5.78 -17.95
N ALA A 107 -0.36 4.63 -17.27
CA ALA A 107 -1.38 4.22 -16.32
C ALA A 107 -1.54 5.20 -15.16
N VAL A 108 -0.43 5.72 -14.62
CA VAL A 108 -0.47 6.73 -13.54
C VAL A 108 -0.76 8.13 -14.09
N ALA A 109 -0.40 8.44 -15.33
CA ALA A 109 -0.71 9.73 -15.98
C ALA A 109 -2.22 9.98 -16.11
N LYS A 110 -3.04 8.93 -16.07
CA LYS A 110 -4.52 9.02 -15.97
C LYS A 110 -4.99 9.71 -14.68
N LEU A 111 -4.14 9.82 -13.65
CA LEU A 111 -4.37 10.72 -12.52
C LEU A 111 -4.29 12.16 -13.03
N GLY A 112 -5.47 12.79 -13.14
CA GLY A 112 -5.63 14.20 -13.51
C GLY A 112 -6.29 14.94 -12.36
N LEU A 113 -5.50 15.65 -11.57
CA LEU A 113 -5.97 16.56 -10.53
C LEU A 113 -5.35 17.93 -10.76
N GLU A 114 -6.13 18.98 -10.56
CA GLU A 114 -5.60 20.32 -10.40
C GLU A 114 -5.13 20.47 -8.95
N LEU A 115 -3.82 20.58 -8.76
CA LEU A 115 -3.16 20.85 -7.49
C LEU A 115 -2.33 22.13 -7.61
N ASP A 116 -2.25 22.89 -6.52
CA ASP A 116 -1.45 24.11 -6.49
C ASP A 116 -0.79 24.27 -5.11
N GLY A 117 0.37 23.65 -5.00
CA GLY A 117 1.13 23.49 -3.77
C GLY A 117 0.39 22.71 -2.69
N ASP A 118 -0.60 21.86 -3.02
CA ASP A 118 -1.49 21.20 -2.04
C ASP A 118 -0.81 20.12 -1.20
N LEU A 119 -1.37 19.87 -0.01
CA LEU A 119 -1.12 18.64 0.73
C LEU A 119 -2.03 17.54 0.19
N VAL A 120 -1.45 16.44 -0.26
CA VAL A 120 -2.20 15.25 -0.68
C VAL A 120 -2.07 14.15 0.37
N ILE A 121 -3.19 13.73 0.95
CA ILE A 121 -3.27 12.59 1.87
C ILE A 121 -3.75 11.37 1.09
N VAL A 122 -2.90 10.37 0.95
CA VAL A 122 -3.15 9.16 0.16
C VAL A 122 -3.17 7.91 1.06
N GLY A 123 -3.95 6.89 0.66
CA GLY A 123 -3.85 5.54 1.23
C GLY A 123 -5.09 5.02 1.97
N TRP A 124 -4.86 4.39 3.13
CA TRP A 124 -5.86 3.69 3.93
C TRP A 124 -6.58 4.60 4.94
N GLY A 125 -7.83 4.26 5.27
CA GLY A 125 -8.58 4.97 6.30
C GLY A 125 -9.19 6.31 5.86
N LEU A 126 -9.06 6.67 4.58
CA LEU A 126 -9.49 7.97 4.06
C LEU A 126 -10.97 8.29 4.32
N ALA A 127 -11.86 7.30 4.30
CA ALA A 127 -13.27 7.49 4.64
C ALA A 127 -13.51 8.00 6.08
N HIS A 128 -12.51 7.86 6.95
CA HIS A 128 -12.55 8.38 8.32
C HIS A 128 -11.67 9.62 8.50
N LEU A 129 -10.67 9.83 7.64
CA LEU A 129 -9.76 10.97 7.68
C LEU A 129 -10.36 12.21 7.00
N ALA A 130 -11.09 12.00 5.90
CA ALA A 130 -11.71 13.06 5.13
C ALA A 130 -13.00 13.58 5.81
N PRO A 131 -13.45 14.81 5.49
CA PRO A 131 -14.68 15.36 6.05
C PRO A 131 -15.89 14.44 5.82
N ALA A 132 -16.66 14.17 6.88
CA ALA A 132 -17.76 13.22 6.84
C ALA A 132 -18.91 13.62 5.90
N ASP A 133 -19.04 14.92 5.62
CA ASP A 133 -20.08 15.54 4.81
C ASP A 133 -19.66 15.81 3.35
N GLY A 134 -18.40 15.62 3.01
CA GLY A 134 -17.95 15.86 1.63
C GLY A 134 -18.15 14.67 0.71
N ALA A 135 -18.30 14.98 -0.58
CA ALA A 135 -18.54 14.00 -1.63
C ALA A 135 -17.24 13.55 -2.28
N TRP A 136 -17.10 12.24 -2.49
CA TRP A 136 -16.02 11.65 -3.26
C TRP A 136 -16.28 11.86 -4.76
N THR A 137 -15.33 12.50 -5.44
CA THR A 137 -15.33 12.63 -6.90
C THR A 137 -14.49 11.51 -7.50
N TYR A 138 -15.02 10.81 -8.50
CA TYR A 138 -14.37 9.65 -9.09
C TYR A 138 -13.68 10.00 -10.41
N GLY A 139 -12.46 9.51 -10.56
CA GLY A 139 -11.69 9.51 -11.80
C GLY A 139 -11.43 8.09 -12.27
N HIS A 140 -10.47 7.93 -13.19
CA HIS A 140 -10.14 6.63 -13.76
C HIS A 140 -9.29 5.80 -12.77
N GLY A 141 -9.94 4.95 -11.95
CA GLY A 141 -9.25 4.06 -11.00
C GLY A 141 -8.88 4.73 -9.67
N TYR A 142 -9.36 5.96 -9.42
CA TYR A 142 -9.16 6.70 -8.18
C TYR A 142 -10.39 7.54 -7.84
N ALA A 143 -10.48 8.00 -6.60
CA ALA A 143 -11.42 9.02 -6.19
C ALA A 143 -10.76 9.97 -5.20
N TRP A 144 -11.24 11.21 -5.16
CA TRP A 144 -10.70 12.22 -4.28
C TRP A 144 -11.78 13.08 -3.62
N GLN A 145 -11.39 13.70 -2.52
CA GLN A 145 -12.18 14.68 -1.80
C GLN A 145 -11.26 15.84 -1.42
N ARG A 146 -11.79 17.07 -1.42
CA ARG A 146 -11.03 18.27 -1.05
C ARG A 146 -11.53 18.82 0.28
N ALA A 147 -10.63 19.41 1.04
CA ALA A 147 -10.92 20.13 2.27
C ALA A 147 -9.94 21.30 2.46
N GLN A 148 -10.22 22.14 3.44
CA GLN A 148 -9.29 23.16 3.92
C GLN A 148 -9.08 22.98 5.42
N ILE A 149 -7.82 22.89 5.84
CA ILE A 149 -7.43 22.70 7.24
C ILE A 149 -6.43 23.80 7.59
N HIS A 150 -6.75 24.66 8.57
CA HIS A 150 -5.92 25.79 8.96
C HIS A 150 -5.45 26.66 7.78
N GLY A 151 -6.35 26.92 6.82
CA GLY A 151 -6.05 27.71 5.62
C GLY A 151 -5.34 26.94 4.50
N ARG A 152 -4.79 25.76 4.77
CA ARG A 152 -4.14 24.88 3.78
C ARG A 152 -5.18 24.05 3.04
N ARG A 153 -5.12 24.07 1.70
CA ARG A 153 -5.84 23.12 0.84
C ARG A 153 -5.27 21.71 1.00
N VAL A 154 -6.17 20.76 1.25
CA VAL A 154 -5.87 19.34 1.46
C VAL A 154 -6.71 18.51 0.49
N VAL A 155 -6.06 17.55 -0.18
CA VAL A 155 -6.72 16.59 -1.08
C VAL A 155 -6.57 15.19 -0.49
N TYR A 156 -7.68 14.54 -0.19
CA TYR A 156 -7.70 13.12 0.16
C TYR A 156 -7.83 12.31 -1.12
N LEU A 157 -6.88 11.43 -1.41
CA LEU A 157 -6.81 10.67 -2.65
C LEU A 157 -6.75 9.17 -2.37
N GLY A 158 -7.75 8.43 -2.84
CA GLY A 158 -7.75 6.97 -2.75
C GLY A 158 -7.77 6.32 -4.14
N PHE A 159 -7.09 5.19 -4.26
CA PHE A 159 -7.09 4.36 -5.47
C PHE A 159 -8.04 3.18 -5.30
N LEU A 160 -8.76 2.82 -6.36
CA LEU A 160 -9.69 1.69 -6.36
C LEU A 160 -8.91 0.35 -6.36
N HIS A 161 -7.76 0.32 -7.04
CA HIS A 161 -6.77 -0.76 -7.02
C HIS A 161 -5.68 -0.55 -5.94
N SER A 162 -4.79 -1.54 -5.75
CA SER A 162 -3.59 -1.39 -4.92
C SER A 162 -2.53 -0.55 -5.66
N ILE A 163 -1.84 0.33 -4.92
CA ILE A 163 -0.66 1.07 -5.40
C ILE A 163 0.60 0.41 -4.80
N TRP A 164 0.86 -0.83 -5.19
CA TRP A 164 1.90 -1.67 -4.58
C TRP A 164 3.30 -1.32 -5.10
N GLY A 165 4.29 -1.27 -4.21
CA GLY A 165 5.70 -1.14 -4.58
C GLY A 165 6.01 0.11 -5.40
N ASP A 166 6.73 -0.08 -6.49
CA ASP A 166 7.07 0.94 -7.48
C ASP A 166 5.88 1.77 -8.02
N VAL A 167 4.65 1.24 -8.00
CA VAL A 167 3.45 2.02 -8.34
C VAL A 167 3.26 3.19 -7.37
N ALA A 168 3.50 2.99 -6.07
CA ALA A 168 3.35 4.03 -5.06
C ALA A 168 4.30 5.20 -5.30
N GLY A 169 5.55 4.90 -5.66
CA GLY A 169 6.55 5.91 -6.05
C GLY A 169 6.10 6.71 -7.27
N ARG A 170 5.61 6.04 -8.32
CA ARG A 170 5.10 6.74 -9.52
C ARG A 170 3.91 7.64 -9.21
N VAL A 171 3.04 7.26 -8.28
CA VAL A 171 1.94 8.12 -7.82
C VAL A 171 2.49 9.41 -7.21
N VAL A 172 3.52 9.34 -6.36
CA VAL A 172 4.14 10.53 -5.77
C VAL A 172 4.78 11.42 -6.84
N THR A 173 5.53 10.84 -7.78
CA THR A 173 6.07 11.59 -8.93
C THR A 173 4.97 12.32 -9.67
N ARG A 174 3.87 11.64 -9.98
CA ARG A 174 2.73 12.24 -10.68
C ARG A 174 2.07 13.35 -9.87
N LEU A 175 1.92 13.19 -8.56
CA LEU A 175 1.36 14.23 -7.69
C LEU A 175 2.23 15.49 -7.69
N ALA A 176 3.55 15.34 -7.67
CA ALA A 176 4.48 16.46 -7.79
C ALA A 176 4.32 17.18 -9.13
N GLU A 177 4.25 16.45 -10.25
CA GLU A 177 4.01 17.01 -11.59
C GLU A 177 2.68 17.79 -11.68
N LEU A 178 1.66 17.34 -10.94
CA LEU A 178 0.35 17.98 -10.88
C LEU A 178 0.31 19.20 -9.96
N GLY A 179 1.40 19.47 -9.23
CA GLY A 179 1.54 20.65 -8.37
C GLY A 179 1.40 20.37 -6.86
N ALA A 180 1.45 19.13 -6.38
CA ALA A 180 1.51 18.87 -4.94
C ALA A 180 2.80 19.44 -4.33
N ARG A 181 2.71 20.02 -3.12
CA ARG A 181 3.90 20.41 -2.34
C ARG A 181 4.28 19.36 -1.30
N ASP A 182 3.26 18.71 -0.75
CA ASP A 182 3.41 17.78 0.35
C ASP A 182 2.57 16.53 0.07
N VAL A 183 3.11 15.34 0.36
CA VAL A 183 2.36 14.09 0.31
C VAL A 183 2.43 13.39 1.67
N VAL A 184 1.28 13.04 2.22
CA VAL A 184 1.18 12.21 3.43
C VAL A 184 0.57 10.86 3.07
N TYR A 185 1.30 9.79 3.32
CA TYR A 185 0.79 8.43 3.13
C TYR A 185 0.30 7.85 4.46
N VAL A 186 -0.97 7.46 4.51
CA VAL A 186 -1.55 6.74 5.63
C VAL A 186 -1.79 5.31 5.20
N GLY A 187 -1.27 4.36 5.95
CA GLY A 187 -1.25 2.98 5.54
C GLY A 187 -1.13 2.04 6.73
N LYS A 188 -0.59 0.87 6.44
CA LYS A 188 -0.33 -0.18 7.43
C LYS A 188 1.06 -0.71 7.20
N VAL A 189 1.76 -1.01 8.28
CA VAL A 189 3.13 -1.48 8.23
C VAL A 189 3.32 -2.68 9.15
N GLY A 190 4.28 -3.54 8.83
CA GLY A 190 4.76 -4.58 9.72
C GLY A 190 5.85 -4.06 10.64
N ALA A 191 5.80 -4.40 11.93
CA ALA A 191 6.92 -4.16 12.85
C ALA A 191 7.91 -5.33 12.85
N LEU A 192 9.20 -5.01 12.98
CA LEU A 192 10.28 -5.97 13.15
C LEU A 192 10.75 -6.05 14.61
N ASN A 193 10.46 -5.04 15.44
CA ASN A 193 10.68 -5.13 16.88
C ASN A 193 9.61 -6.03 17.54
N PRO A 194 9.98 -7.14 18.19
CA PRO A 194 9.03 -8.10 18.77
C PRO A 194 8.16 -7.54 19.90
N ASP A 195 8.54 -6.43 20.53
CA ASP A 195 7.83 -5.82 21.65
C ASP A 195 6.69 -4.88 21.22
N ILE A 196 6.57 -4.61 19.92
CA ILE A 196 5.51 -3.76 19.39
C ILE A 196 4.26 -4.59 19.15
N GLU A 197 3.25 -4.39 20.02
CA GLU A 197 1.93 -4.99 19.84
C GLU A 197 1.18 -4.34 18.66
N PRO A 198 0.66 -5.13 17.71
CA PRO A 198 -0.12 -4.62 16.59
C PRO A 198 -1.35 -3.79 16.99
N ASN A 199 -1.63 -2.77 16.20
CA ASN A 199 -2.76 -1.84 16.31
C ASN A 199 -2.74 -1.01 17.60
N THR A 200 -1.57 -0.77 18.19
CA THR A 200 -1.42 0.08 19.40
C THR A 200 -0.62 1.35 19.17
N ARG A 201 0.10 1.45 18.05
CA ARG A 201 1.03 2.53 17.73
C ARG A 201 0.97 2.93 16.26
N LEU A 202 1.41 4.15 16.00
CA LEU A 202 1.68 4.66 14.66
C LEU A 202 3.18 4.54 14.34
N ALA A 203 3.51 4.29 13.08
CA ALA A 203 4.86 4.33 12.53
C ALA A 203 5.04 5.59 11.69
N THR A 204 6.21 6.22 11.81
CA THR A 204 6.68 7.32 10.96
C THR A 204 8.21 7.25 10.82
N GLY A 205 8.76 8.08 9.95
CA GLY A 205 10.20 8.23 9.72
C GLY A 205 10.45 8.77 8.33
N ASN A 206 11.72 8.91 7.99
CA ASN A 206 12.12 9.48 6.70
C ASN A 206 13.28 8.75 6.03
N THR A 207 13.57 7.53 6.49
CA THR A 207 14.68 6.72 5.99
C THR A 207 14.18 5.31 5.69
N SER A 208 14.58 4.76 4.54
CA SER A 208 14.28 3.38 4.15
C SER A 208 15.49 2.69 3.54
N LEU A 209 15.62 1.39 3.72
CA LEU A 209 16.46 0.53 2.89
C LEU A 209 15.68 0.18 1.61
N VAL A 210 16.15 0.61 0.44
CA VAL A 210 15.53 0.38 -0.87
C VAL A 210 16.56 -0.27 -1.79
N GLY A 211 16.31 -1.50 -2.22
CA GLY A 211 17.28 -2.26 -3.05
C GLY A 211 18.66 -2.40 -2.38
N GLY A 212 18.69 -2.56 -1.05
CA GLY A 212 19.93 -2.64 -0.26
C GLY A 212 20.64 -1.31 -0.02
N SER A 213 20.11 -0.18 -0.53
CA SER A 213 20.68 1.15 -0.32
C SER A 213 19.84 1.95 0.66
N LEU A 214 20.49 2.60 1.63
CA LEU A 214 19.82 3.49 2.56
C LEU A 214 19.49 4.81 1.85
N VAL A 215 18.22 5.18 1.88
CA VAL A 215 17.72 6.43 1.28
C VAL A 215 16.96 7.23 2.31
N ALA A 216 17.08 8.55 2.24
CA ALA A 216 16.32 9.48 3.07
C ALA A 216 15.68 10.59 2.23
N TRP A 217 14.61 11.19 2.75
CA TRP A 217 13.84 12.24 2.08
C TRP A 217 13.44 13.37 3.04
N PRO A 218 13.00 14.53 2.51
CA PRO A 218 12.43 15.61 3.31
C PRO A 218 11.13 15.15 4.00
N ASP A 219 11.11 15.17 5.33
CA ASP A 219 9.99 14.68 6.13
C ASP A 219 8.95 15.79 6.38
N PHE A 220 7.73 15.57 5.89
CA PHE A 220 6.60 16.46 6.16
C PHE A 220 6.36 16.65 7.66
N PHE A 221 6.47 15.58 8.45
CA PHE A 221 6.22 15.62 9.90
C PHE A 221 7.48 16.04 10.67
N GLY A 222 8.63 15.46 10.35
CA GLY A 222 9.88 15.67 11.08
C GLY A 222 9.73 15.37 12.57
N ASP A 223 10.43 16.12 13.41
CA ASP A 223 10.40 15.95 14.87
C ASP A 223 9.00 16.15 15.48
N PHE A 224 8.07 16.79 14.76
CA PHE A 224 6.72 17.03 15.24
C PHE A 224 5.97 15.74 15.56
N ALA A 225 6.04 14.74 14.67
CA ALA A 225 5.36 13.45 14.90
C ALA A 225 6.11 12.59 15.92
N THR A 226 7.44 12.63 15.93
CA THR A 226 8.28 11.89 16.90
C THR A 226 7.97 12.28 18.35
N ALA A 227 7.58 13.53 18.59
CA ALA A 227 7.20 14.01 19.92
C ALA A 227 5.79 13.54 20.38
N GLN A 228 5.00 12.91 19.52
CA GLN A 228 3.61 12.54 19.82
C GLN A 228 3.54 11.20 20.57
N PRO A 229 2.75 11.10 21.67
CA PRO A 229 2.56 9.84 22.37
C PRO A 229 2.05 8.72 21.46
N GLY A 230 2.65 7.54 21.50
CA GLY A 230 2.21 6.39 20.70
C GLY A 230 2.66 6.41 19.23
N VAL A 231 3.47 7.38 18.82
CA VAL A 231 4.21 7.36 17.55
C VAL A 231 5.57 6.68 17.77
N HIS A 232 5.94 5.78 16.87
CA HIS A 232 7.23 5.12 16.85
C HIS A 232 7.97 5.45 15.56
N THR A 233 9.26 5.76 15.68
CA THR A 233 10.13 6.12 14.56
C THR A 233 11.24 5.10 14.40
N GLY A 234 11.66 4.87 13.16
CA GLY A 234 12.84 4.07 12.88
C GLY A 234 13.08 3.90 11.40
N ILE A 235 14.11 3.13 11.08
CA ILE A 235 14.47 2.83 9.69
C ILE A 235 13.49 1.79 9.14
N HIS A 236 12.91 2.11 8.00
CA HIS A 236 12.03 1.23 7.24
C HIS A 236 12.83 0.33 6.30
N VAL A 237 12.34 -0.86 5.96
CA VAL A 237 12.87 -1.71 4.89
C VAL A 237 11.82 -1.91 3.84
N THR A 238 12.15 -1.64 2.57
CA THR A 238 11.27 -1.92 1.45
C THR A 238 11.38 -3.37 1.03
N SER A 239 10.29 -4.10 1.15
CA SER A 239 10.16 -5.49 0.67
C SER A 239 9.18 -5.53 -0.50
N PRO A 240 9.56 -6.06 -1.69
CA PRO A 240 8.68 -6.05 -2.85
C PRO A 240 7.48 -7.02 -2.69
N SER A 241 7.54 -7.93 -1.72
CA SER A 241 6.46 -8.89 -1.46
C SER A 241 6.54 -9.46 -0.06
N ILE A 242 5.40 -9.47 0.65
CA ILE A 242 5.29 -10.14 1.95
C ILE A 242 5.59 -11.64 1.92
N LEU A 243 5.60 -12.24 0.72
CA LEU A 243 5.93 -13.66 0.53
C LEU A 243 7.44 -13.92 0.55
N LEU A 244 8.26 -12.87 0.48
CA LEU A 244 9.72 -12.95 0.55
C LEU A 244 10.25 -12.71 1.98
N GLU A 245 9.39 -12.22 2.88
CA GLU A 245 9.69 -11.92 4.29
C GLU A 245 9.73 -13.20 5.13
N ASN A 246 10.66 -14.10 4.80
CA ASN A 246 10.90 -15.34 5.54
C ASN A 246 11.76 -15.12 6.80
N ARG A 247 12.14 -16.20 7.49
CA ARG A 247 12.92 -16.13 8.73
C ARG A 247 14.35 -15.60 8.51
N ASP A 248 14.96 -15.93 7.38
CA ASP A 248 16.32 -15.49 7.07
C ASP A 248 16.30 -14.00 6.76
N TRP A 249 15.34 -13.55 5.95
CA TRP A 249 15.08 -12.13 5.68
C TRP A 249 14.84 -11.34 6.98
N LEU A 250 14.01 -11.87 7.89
CA LEU A 250 13.75 -11.23 9.18
C LEU A 250 15.02 -11.14 10.02
N THR A 251 15.87 -12.16 10.00
CA THR A 251 17.13 -12.17 10.75
C THR A 251 18.10 -11.14 10.21
N GLU A 252 18.19 -10.99 8.88
CA GLU A 252 19.03 -9.99 8.22
C GLU A 252 18.60 -8.56 8.51
N HIS A 253 17.33 -8.34 8.86
CA HIS A 253 16.77 -6.99 8.98
C HIS A 253 16.24 -6.68 10.38
N ALA A 254 16.56 -7.50 11.38
CA ALA A 254 16.02 -7.40 12.72
C ALA A 254 16.35 -6.07 13.43
N GLU A 255 17.42 -5.37 13.06
CA GLU A 255 17.73 -4.04 13.61
C GLU A 255 16.85 -2.90 13.09
N HIS A 256 16.11 -3.13 12.00
CA HIS A 256 15.23 -2.12 11.42
C HIS A 256 13.88 -2.09 12.17
N ALA A 257 13.11 -1.02 12.01
CA ALA A 257 11.86 -0.86 12.75
C ALA A 257 10.67 -1.48 12.02
N PHE A 258 10.62 -1.30 10.70
CA PHE A 258 9.40 -1.46 9.92
C PHE A 258 9.65 -2.11 8.55
N VAL A 259 8.60 -2.70 8.00
CA VAL A 259 8.58 -3.21 6.61
C VAL A 259 7.21 -3.03 5.95
N ASP A 260 7.24 -2.55 4.72
CA ASP A 260 6.19 -2.58 3.71
C ASP A 260 6.79 -2.43 2.29
N PRO A 261 5.99 -2.57 1.22
CA PRO A 261 6.48 -2.37 -0.14
C PRO A 261 6.43 -0.90 -0.60
N GLU A 262 5.69 -0.01 0.05
CA GLU A 262 5.30 1.28 -0.53
C GLU A 262 6.10 2.50 -0.02
N ILE A 263 6.47 2.55 1.27
CA ILE A 263 7.06 3.75 1.89
C ILE A 263 8.36 4.16 1.19
N GLY A 264 9.26 3.21 0.92
CA GLY A 264 10.55 3.50 0.30
C GLY A 264 10.43 4.10 -1.10
N PRO A 265 9.71 3.46 -2.04
CA PRO A 265 9.47 4.01 -3.37
C PRO A 265 8.82 5.40 -3.34
N MET A 266 7.86 5.65 -2.44
CA MET A 266 7.24 6.97 -2.27
C MET A 266 8.23 8.03 -1.78
N GLY A 267 9.05 7.69 -0.79
CA GLY A 267 10.07 8.60 -0.26
C GLY A 267 11.16 8.94 -1.26
N VAL A 268 11.63 7.96 -2.05
CA VAL A 268 12.57 8.20 -3.16
C VAL A 268 11.97 9.15 -4.19
N ALA A 269 10.74 8.90 -4.62
CA ALA A 269 10.05 9.73 -5.60
C ALA A 269 9.86 11.18 -5.10
N ALA A 270 9.53 11.37 -3.82
CA ALA A 270 9.38 12.69 -3.22
C ALA A 270 10.71 13.45 -3.17
N ARG A 271 11.79 12.78 -2.76
CA ARG A 271 13.14 13.36 -2.77
C ARG A 271 13.54 13.80 -4.17
N ASP A 272 13.33 12.94 -5.16
CA ASP A 272 13.73 13.21 -6.55
C ASP A 272 12.89 14.33 -7.18
N ALA A 273 11.63 14.48 -6.76
CA ALA A 273 10.73 15.54 -7.19
C ALA A 273 10.87 16.85 -6.38
N GLY A 274 11.63 16.85 -5.28
CA GLY A 274 11.82 18.03 -4.43
C GLY A 274 10.59 18.45 -3.61
N ILE A 275 9.75 17.49 -3.20
CA ILE A 275 8.56 17.71 -2.36
C ILE A 275 8.70 17.04 -0.98
N ASP A 276 7.95 17.52 0.01
CA ASP A 276 7.93 16.90 1.34
C ASP A 276 7.09 15.61 1.32
N PHE A 277 7.58 14.54 1.93
CA PHE A 277 6.84 13.28 2.11
C PHE A 277 6.87 12.84 3.56
N GLY A 278 5.70 12.48 4.09
CA GLY A 278 5.58 11.89 5.41
C GLY A 278 4.66 10.68 5.39
N TYR A 279 4.77 9.81 6.40
CA TYR A 279 3.82 8.73 6.58
C TYR A 279 3.41 8.58 8.04
N LEU A 280 2.14 8.23 8.26
CA LEU A 280 1.63 7.82 9.57
C LEU A 280 0.90 6.50 9.38
N HIS A 281 1.60 5.39 9.59
CA HIS A 281 1.06 4.06 9.36
C HIS A 281 0.60 3.41 10.65
N VAL A 282 -0.53 2.71 10.62
CA VAL A 282 -0.88 1.82 11.72
C VAL A 282 0.07 0.63 11.68
N ILE A 283 0.80 0.37 12.77
CA ILE A 283 1.56 -0.87 12.90
C ILE A 283 0.56 -2.01 13.02
N SER A 284 0.34 -2.77 11.95
CA SER A 284 -0.86 -3.62 11.82
C SER A 284 -0.61 -5.09 12.12
N ASN A 285 0.66 -5.48 12.11
CA ASN A 285 1.17 -6.82 12.37
C ASN A 285 2.62 -6.73 12.86
N ASN A 286 3.14 -7.84 13.35
CA ASN A 286 4.53 -7.99 13.79
C ASN A 286 5.12 -9.24 13.15
N LEU A 287 6.29 -9.11 12.53
CA LEU A 287 6.96 -10.23 11.86
C LEU A 287 7.83 -11.04 12.83
N ALA A 288 8.42 -10.37 13.82
CA ALA A 288 9.34 -10.98 14.77
C ALA A 288 8.63 -11.81 15.84
N ARG A 289 7.39 -11.45 16.18
CA ARG A 289 6.60 -12.14 17.19
C ARG A 289 5.17 -12.35 16.77
N HIS A 290 4.64 -13.52 17.12
CA HIS A 290 3.22 -13.80 16.98
C HIS A 290 2.41 -13.06 18.03
N TYR A 291 1.37 -12.36 17.55
CA TYR A 291 0.34 -11.74 18.38
C TYR A 291 -1.05 -12.30 18.00
N PRO A 292 -2.03 -12.20 18.91
CA PRO A 292 -3.40 -12.58 18.60
C PRO A 292 -4.00 -11.83 17.40
N ALA A 293 -3.67 -10.54 17.24
CA ALA A 293 -4.08 -9.72 16.09
C ALA A 293 -3.02 -9.75 14.99
N ASP A 294 -3.44 -10.03 13.74
CA ASP A 294 -2.58 -10.03 12.56
C ASP A 294 -3.36 -9.74 11.26
N LEU A 295 -2.70 -9.95 10.11
CA LEU A 295 -3.28 -9.72 8.79
C LEU A 295 -4.50 -10.61 8.46
N SER A 296 -4.73 -11.70 9.18
CA SER A 296 -5.81 -12.66 8.91
C SER A 296 -7.12 -12.35 9.65
N ASN A 297 -7.09 -11.50 10.67
CA ASN A 297 -8.24 -11.20 11.53
C ASN A 297 -8.53 -9.69 11.69
N GLU A 298 -8.19 -8.91 10.67
CA GLU A 298 -8.32 -7.45 10.63
C GLU A 298 -9.71 -6.87 10.91
N ARG A 299 -10.75 -7.71 10.82
CA ARG A 299 -12.17 -7.32 11.00
C ARG A 299 -12.70 -7.60 12.41
N HIS A 300 -11.89 -8.15 13.31
CA HIS A 300 -12.30 -8.38 14.70
C HIS A 300 -12.61 -7.04 15.40
N SER A 301 -13.65 -7.03 16.24
CA SER A 301 -14.16 -5.80 16.86
C SER A 301 -13.11 -5.03 17.67
N ASP A 302 -12.25 -5.73 18.41
CA ASP A 302 -11.16 -5.09 19.15
C ASP A 302 -10.14 -4.41 18.22
N VAL A 303 -9.80 -5.06 17.10
CA VAL A 303 -8.88 -4.49 16.09
C VAL A 303 -9.48 -3.22 15.47
N VAL A 304 -10.77 -3.24 15.13
CA VAL A 304 -11.48 -2.07 14.60
C VAL A 304 -11.52 -0.93 15.61
N ARG A 305 -11.83 -1.23 16.88
CA ARG A 305 -11.85 -0.24 17.97
C ARG A 305 -10.50 0.45 18.14
N ARG A 306 -9.41 -0.34 18.23
CA ARG A 306 -8.04 0.20 18.38
C ARG A 306 -7.64 1.06 17.18
N ARG A 307 -7.92 0.59 15.96
CA ARG A 307 -7.65 1.36 14.73
C ARG A 307 -8.42 2.67 14.67
N THR A 308 -9.63 2.73 15.21
CA THR A 308 -10.41 3.98 15.28
C THR A 308 -9.70 5.03 16.14
N VAL A 309 -9.06 4.64 17.25
CA VAL A 309 -8.26 5.54 18.08
C VAL A 309 -7.06 6.07 17.30
N LEU A 310 -6.33 5.18 16.62
CA LEU A 310 -5.15 5.56 15.83
C LEU A 310 -5.50 6.46 14.63
N ILE A 311 -6.65 6.24 13.98
CA ILE A 311 -7.14 7.13 12.91
C ILE A 311 -7.39 8.54 13.44
N ARG A 312 -8.05 8.67 14.59
CA ARG A 312 -8.26 10.00 15.21
C ARG A 312 -6.94 10.68 15.52
N GLN A 313 -5.99 9.92 16.07
CA GLN A 313 -4.65 10.42 16.32
C GLN A 313 -3.96 10.90 15.03
N ILE A 314 -4.10 10.19 13.90
CA ILE A 314 -3.59 10.65 12.60
C ILE A 314 -4.22 12.00 12.21
N GLN A 315 -5.53 12.16 12.37
CA GLN A 315 -6.21 13.43 12.08
C GLN A 315 -5.65 14.57 12.92
N ASP A 316 -5.50 14.36 14.23
CA ASP A 316 -4.98 15.35 15.16
C ASP A 316 -3.54 15.74 14.82
N ILE A 317 -2.67 14.77 14.53
CA ILE A 317 -1.26 15.03 14.17
C ILE A 317 -1.18 15.84 12.88
N VAL A 318 -1.94 15.48 11.84
CA VAL A 318 -1.94 16.21 10.57
C VAL A 318 -2.47 17.63 10.76
N ALA A 319 -3.59 17.82 11.45
CA ALA A 319 -4.16 19.14 11.69
C ALA A 319 -3.21 20.03 12.51
N ASN A 320 -2.65 19.51 13.60
CA ASN A 320 -1.71 20.26 14.43
C ASN A 320 -0.40 20.58 13.69
N ARG A 321 0.09 19.69 12.82
CA ARG A 321 1.27 19.96 11.98
C ARG A 321 1.00 21.12 11.02
N LEU A 322 -0.17 21.14 10.39
CA LEU A 322 -0.57 22.24 9.51
C LEU A 322 -0.74 23.56 10.28
N ALA A 323 -1.27 23.53 11.51
CA ALA A 323 -1.34 24.71 12.36
C ALA A 323 0.04 25.27 12.74
N ALA A 324 1.03 24.40 12.95
CA ALA A 324 2.40 24.78 13.31
C ALA A 324 3.25 25.28 12.12
N ARG A 325 2.81 25.01 10.87
CA ARG A 325 3.40 25.52 9.63
C ARG A 325 2.38 26.38 8.85
N PRO A 326 2.06 27.60 9.31
CA PRO A 326 1.25 28.51 8.51
C PRO A 326 1.98 28.82 7.18
N ILE A 327 1.18 28.97 6.12
CA ILE A 327 1.64 29.23 4.73
C ILE A 327 2.51 30.48 4.68
#